data_AF-A0A4Z0BKU6-F1
#
_entry.id   AF-A0A4Z0BKU6-F1
#
_cell.length_a   1.000
_cell.length_b   1.000
_cell.length_c   1.000
_cell.angle_alpha   90.00
_cell.angle_beta   90.00
_cell.angle_gamma   90.00
#
_symmetry.space_group_name_H-M   'P 1'
#
loop_
_entity.id
_entity.type
_entity.pdbx_description
1 polymer ?
#
loop_
_entity_poly.entity_id
_entity_poly.type
_entity_poly.pdbx_seq_one_letter_code
_entity_poly.pdbx_strand_id
1 'polypeptide(L)'
;MWTLSKPKVRHLLALVIFVPLLLLTLYFVTINSDDYEEALRFVSEDARVANSIGRVSRADFKFWSGFDSGGGIAHYSFEAATETGVFGIKVRLKKISGSWRVEAADIHARDGTVKRIAVI
;
A
#
# COMPACT_ATOMS: atom_id res chain seq x y z
N MET A 1 17.63 -30.04 26.65
CA MET A 1 18.31 -29.24 25.62
C MET A 1 17.64 -29.53 24.29
N TRP A 2 16.97 -28.55 23.67
CA TRP A 2 16.41 -28.75 22.33
C TRP A 2 17.58 -28.79 21.33
N THR A 3 17.83 -29.96 20.76
CA THR A 3 18.79 -30.11 19.65
C THR A 3 18.26 -29.32 18.47
N LEU A 4 18.87 -28.16 18.20
CA LEU A 4 18.69 -27.41 16.96
C LEU A 4 18.98 -28.36 15.80
N SER A 5 17.92 -28.82 15.14
CA SER A 5 18.01 -29.68 13.97
C SER A 5 18.75 -28.92 12.89
N LYS A 6 19.95 -29.39 12.51
CA LYS A 6 20.71 -28.77 11.42
C LYS A 6 19.82 -28.66 10.19
N PRO A 7 19.66 -27.46 9.60
CA PRO A 7 18.78 -27.27 8.44
C PRO A 7 19.28 -28.15 7.29
N LYS A 8 18.54 -29.23 7.03
CA LYS A 8 18.80 -30.09 5.86
C LYS A 8 18.41 -29.35 4.59
N VAL A 9 19.04 -29.68 3.46
CA VAL A 9 18.79 -29.10 2.12
C VAL A 9 17.29 -29.02 1.78
N ARG A 10 16.51 -30.04 2.16
CA ARG A 10 15.04 -30.05 1.98
C ARG A 10 14.30 -28.89 2.67
N HIS A 11 14.79 -28.40 3.81
CA HIS A 11 14.20 -27.24 4.49
C HIS A 11 14.56 -25.93 3.80
N LEU A 12 15.76 -25.82 3.21
CA LEU A 12 16.13 -24.69 2.38
C LEU A 12 15.28 -24.64 1.11
N LEU A 13 15.10 -25.79 0.44
CA LEU A 13 14.20 -25.90 -0.71
C LEU A 13 12.75 -25.55 -0.34
N ALA A 14 12.25 -26.05 0.79
CA ALA A 14 10.92 -25.73 1.27
C ALA A 14 10.76 -24.23 1.53
N LEU A 15 11.75 -23.57 2.14
CA LEU A 15 11.74 -22.12 2.36
C LEU A 15 11.72 -21.34 1.04
N VAL A 16 12.56 -21.74 0.08
CA VAL A 16 12.66 -21.11 -1.24
C VAL A 16 11.36 -21.20 -2.03
N ILE A 17 10.56 -22.26 -1.84
CA ILE A 17 9.25 -22.39 -2.49
C ILE A 17 8.16 -21.69 -1.69
N PHE A 18 8.18 -21.84 -0.37
CA PHE A 18 7.16 -21.30 0.53
C PHE A 18 7.16 -19.77 0.56
N VAL A 19 8.33 -19.13 0.61
CA VAL A 19 8.42 -17.66 0.72
C VAL A 19 7.80 -16.96 -0.49
N PRO A 20 8.13 -17.31 -1.75
CA PRO A 20 7.46 -16.73 -2.92
C PRO A 20 5.95 -16.96 -2.95
N LEU A 21 5.50 -18.17 -2.59
CA LEU A 21 4.07 -18.48 -2.50
C LEU A 21 3.38 -17.59 -1.46
N LEU A 22 3.96 -17.47 -0.26
CA LEU A 22 3.43 -16.61 0.79
C LEU A 22 3.35 -15.14 0.34
N LEU A 23 4.40 -14.63 -0.32
CA LEU A 23 4.43 -13.26 -0.82
C LEU A 23 3.38 -13.02 -1.92
N LEU A 24 3.21 -13.98 -2.84
CA LEU A 24 2.15 -13.92 -3.85
C LEU A 24 0.77 -13.93 -3.19
N THR A 25 0.52 -14.84 -2.25
CA THR A 25 -0.75 -14.89 -1.52
C THR A 25 -1.03 -13.59 -0.79
N LEU A 26 -0.05 -13.03 -0.07
CA LEU A 26 -0.19 -11.75 0.60
C LEU A 26 -0.52 -10.63 -0.38
N TYR A 27 0.22 -10.54 -1.49
CA TYR A 27 -0.04 -9.55 -2.53
C TYR A 27 -1.48 -9.64 -3.07
N PHE A 28 -1.93 -10.84 -3.43
CA PHE A 28 -3.28 -11.06 -3.94
C PHE A 28 -4.35 -10.74 -2.90
N VAL A 29 -4.18 -11.14 -1.65
CA VAL A 29 -5.12 -10.83 -0.57
C VAL A 29 -5.20 -9.30 -0.37
N THR A 30 -4.07 -8.61 -0.37
CA THR A 30 -4.01 -7.16 -0.20
C THR A 30 -4.75 -6.42 -1.31
N ILE A 31 -4.49 -6.74 -2.59
CA ILE A 31 -5.13 -6.02 -3.71
C ILE A 31 -6.63 -6.33 -3.87
N ASN A 32 -7.13 -7.39 -3.22
CA ASN A 32 -8.55 -7.77 -3.22
C ASN A 32 -9.28 -7.34 -1.94
N SER A 33 -8.66 -6.47 -1.13
CA SER A 33 -9.27 -5.99 0.13
C SER A 33 -10.07 -4.70 -0.08
N ASP A 34 -11.15 -4.53 0.68
CA ASP A 34 -11.99 -3.33 0.62
C ASP A 34 -11.22 -2.05 0.96
N ASP A 35 -10.26 -2.12 1.87
CA ASP A 35 -9.39 -0.99 2.23
C ASP A 35 -8.44 -0.59 1.11
N TYR A 36 -7.93 -1.57 0.34
CA TYR A 36 -7.13 -1.28 -0.85
C TYR A 36 -7.97 -0.59 -1.93
N GLU A 37 -9.17 -1.08 -2.20
CA GLU A 37 -10.05 -0.49 -3.22
C GLU A 37 -10.40 0.97 -2.87
N GLU A 38 -10.75 1.24 -1.60
CA GLU A 38 -11.02 2.59 -1.12
C GLU A 38 -9.79 3.50 -1.27
N ALA A 39 -8.59 3.00 -0.96
CA ALA A 39 -7.35 3.74 -1.10
C ALA A 39 -7.03 4.07 -2.56
N LEU A 40 -7.19 3.08 -3.45
CA LEU A 40 -6.95 3.23 -4.89
C LEU A 40 -7.95 4.22 -5.51
N ARG A 41 -9.23 4.14 -5.13
CA ARG A 41 -10.26 5.08 -5.56
C ARG A 41 -9.91 6.51 -5.13
N PHE A 42 -9.51 6.69 -3.88
CA PHE A 42 -9.09 8.01 -3.39
C PHE A 42 -7.92 8.58 -4.20
N VAL A 43 -6.88 7.77 -4.47
CA VAL A 43 -5.73 8.22 -5.25
C VAL A 43 -6.11 8.56 -6.69
N SER A 44 -6.99 7.79 -7.31
CA SER A 44 -7.28 7.90 -8.74
C SER A 44 -8.35 8.95 -9.06
N GLU A 45 -9.32 9.15 -8.16
CA GLU A 45 -10.54 9.91 -8.45
C GLU A 45 -10.75 11.13 -7.54
N ASP A 46 -10.09 11.23 -6.38
CA ASP A 46 -10.36 12.32 -5.44
C ASP A 46 -9.85 13.67 -5.99
N ALA A 47 -10.76 14.66 -6.02
CA ALA A 47 -10.47 15.99 -6.53
C ALA A 47 -9.32 16.69 -5.76
N ARG A 48 -9.11 16.38 -4.47
CA ARG A 48 -8.02 16.97 -3.67
C ARG A 48 -6.66 16.45 -4.11
N VAL A 49 -6.59 15.19 -4.53
CA VAL A 49 -5.39 14.59 -5.13
C VAL A 49 -5.15 15.24 -6.49
N ALA A 50 -6.18 15.28 -7.35
CA ALA A 50 -6.08 15.90 -8.68
C ALA A 50 -5.67 17.38 -8.62
N ASN A 51 -6.22 18.15 -7.66
CA ASN A 51 -5.85 19.55 -7.44
C ASN A 51 -4.41 19.72 -6.92
N SER A 52 -3.83 18.67 -6.35
CA SER A 52 -2.48 18.73 -5.77
C SER A 52 -1.37 18.36 -6.75
N ILE A 53 -1.62 17.36 -7.61
CA ILE A 53 -0.58 16.81 -8.51
C ILE A 53 -0.99 16.78 -9.99
N GLY A 54 -2.20 17.27 -10.31
CA GLY A 54 -2.81 17.12 -11.62
C GLY A 54 -3.60 15.82 -11.75
N ARG A 55 -4.29 15.65 -12.89
CA ARG A 55 -5.09 14.45 -13.15
C ARG A 55 -4.21 13.20 -13.14
N VAL A 56 -4.59 12.22 -12.33
CA VAL A 56 -3.91 10.92 -12.24
C VAL A 56 -4.31 10.07 -13.44
N SER A 57 -3.32 9.62 -14.21
CA SER A 57 -3.52 8.73 -15.38
C SER A 57 -3.29 7.27 -15.02
N ARG A 58 -2.45 7.00 -14.00
CA ARG A 58 -2.15 5.67 -13.48
C ARG A 58 -1.77 5.77 -12.00
N ALA A 59 -2.22 4.81 -11.20
CA ALA A 59 -1.81 4.63 -9.82
C ALA A 59 -1.30 3.20 -9.61
N ASP A 60 0.01 3.06 -9.39
CA ASP A 60 0.67 1.77 -9.21
C ASP A 60 0.92 1.50 -7.72
N PHE A 61 0.43 0.38 -7.21
CA PHE A 61 0.62 -0.01 -5.82
C PHE A 61 2.08 -0.40 -5.52
N LYS A 62 2.67 0.23 -4.51
CA LYS A 62 4.03 -0.05 -4.03
C LYS A 62 3.98 -0.92 -2.79
N PHE A 63 3.65 -2.20 -2.98
CA PHE A 63 3.57 -3.20 -1.90
C PHE A 63 4.78 -3.18 -0.95
N TRP A 64 6.00 -3.07 -1.50
CA TRP A 64 7.24 -3.06 -0.72
C TRP A 64 7.53 -1.74 0.02
N SER A 65 6.88 -0.65 -0.36
CA SER A 65 7.10 0.67 0.26
C SER A 65 6.26 0.90 1.52
N GLY A 66 5.43 -0.08 1.89
CA GLY A 66 4.66 -0.08 3.11
C GLY A 66 3.21 -0.46 2.84
N PHE A 67 2.84 -1.63 3.35
CA PHE A 67 1.47 -2.07 3.59
C PHE A 67 1.38 -2.48 5.06
N ASP A 68 0.43 -1.89 5.78
CA ASP A 68 0.08 -2.29 7.14
C ASP A 68 -1.44 -2.19 7.27
N SER A 69 -2.11 -3.28 7.64
CA SER A 69 -3.55 -3.30 7.84
C SER A 69 -3.84 -4.11 9.11
N GLY A 70 -4.38 -3.42 10.12
CA GLY A 70 -4.56 -3.98 11.45
C GLY A 70 -5.24 -3.01 12.41
N GLY A 71 -6.01 -3.55 13.36
CA GLY A 71 -6.63 -2.74 14.42
C GLY A 71 -7.59 -1.64 13.92
N GLY A 72 -8.18 -1.80 12.72
CA GLY A 72 -9.06 -0.80 12.11
C GLY A 72 -8.32 0.38 11.47
N ILE A 73 -7.01 0.26 11.26
CA ILE A 73 -6.19 1.23 10.52
C ILE A 73 -5.53 0.48 9.36
N ALA A 74 -5.44 1.13 8.20
CA ALA A 74 -4.73 0.57 7.05
C ALA A 74 -3.87 1.64 6.37
N HIS A 75 -2.69 1.25 5.88
CA HIS A 75 -1.71 2.12 5.26
C HIS A 75 -1.32 1.52 3.91
N TYR A 76 -1.39 2.33 2.87
CA TYR A 76 -1.05 1.93 1.50
C TYR A 76 -0.15 2.96 0.84
N SER A 77 0.81 2.49 0.04
CA SER A 77 1.70 3.35 -0.73
C SER A 77 1.46 3.17 -2.22
N PHE A 78 1.28 4.26 -2.94
CA PHE A 78 1.06 4.30 -4.39
C PHE A 78 2.08 5.17 -5.08
N GLU A 79 2.31 4.91 -6.35
CA GLU A 79 2.99 5.79 -7.28
C GLU A 79 1.96 6.27 -8.31
N ALA A 80 1.65 7.56 -8.27
CA ALA A 80 0.70 8.19 -9.16
C ALA A 80 1.45 8.89 -10.30
N ALA A 81 1.18 8.45 -11.53
CA ALA A 81 1.62 9.15 -12.73
C ALA A 81 0.57 10.18 -13.14
N THR A 82 1.02 11.41 -13.37
CA THR A 82 0.21 12.54 -13.84
C THR A 82 0.86 13.18 -15.06
N GLU A 83 0.19 14.16 -15.64
CA GLU A 83 0.75 14.95 -16.76
C GLU A 83 2.00 15.74 -16.34
N THR A 84 2.15 16.06 -15.05
CA THR A 84 3.23 16.88 -14.52
C THR A 84 4.41 16.04 -13.99
N GLY A 85 4.22 14.74 -13.76
CA GLY A 85 5.28 13.86 -13.29
C GLY A 85 4.78 12.63 -12.55
N VAL A 86 5.67 12.04 -11.76
CA VAL A 86 5.39 10.86 -10.93
C VAL A 86 5.51 11.24 -9.46
N PHE A 87 4.50 10.89 -8.67
CA PHE A 87 4.40 11.26 -7.26
C PHE A 87 4.18 10.00 -6.41
N GLY A 88 4.85 9.94 -5.25
CA GLY A 88 4.55 8.92 -4.25
C GLY A 88 3.37 9.37 -3.38
N ILE A 89 2.39 8.51 -3.12
CA ILE A 89 1.25 8.85 -2.27
C ILE A 89 1.11 7.78 -1.20
N LYS A 90 1.18 8.17 0.07
CA LYS A 90 0.91 7.30 1.21
C LYS A 90 -0.48 7.61 1.74
N VAL A 91 -1.38 6.64 1.66
CA VAL A 91 -2.77 6.77 2.11
C VAL A 91 -2.92 6.05 3.44
N ARG A 92 -3.54 6.73 4.40
CA ARG A 92 -3.92 6.17 5.69
C ARG A 92 -5.44 6.11 5.78
N LEU A 93 -5.96 4.93 6.06
CA LEU A 93 -7.37 4.64 6.21
C LEU A 93 -7.70 4.25 7.65
N LYS A 94 -8.95 4.50 8.02
CA LYS A 94 -9.53 4.12 9.29
C LYS A 94 -10.89 3.47 9.07
N LYS A 95 -11.18 2.42 9.83
CA LYS A 95 -12.47 1.75 9.81
C LYS A 95 -13.46 2.52 10.70
N ILE A 96 -14.52 3.04 10.10
CA ILE A 96 -15.58 3.80 10.74
C ILE A 96 -16.92 3.16 10.40
N SER A 97 -17.66 2.74 11.43
CA SER A 97 -18.99 2.13 11.29
C SER A 97 -19.03 0.96 10.30
N GLY A 98 -17.97 0.15 10.28
CA GLY A 98 -17.85 -1.01 9.38
C GLY A 98 -17.29 -0.71 8.00
N SER A 99 -17.19 0.56 7.59
CA SER A 99 -16.62 0.98 6.31
C SER A 99 -15.21 1.54 6.46
N TRP A 100 -14.35 1.35 5.46
CA TRP A 100 -13.05 2.02 5.40
C TRP A 100 -13.19 3.43 4.86
N ARG A 101 -12.49 4.37 5.47
CA ARG A 101 -12.46 5.78 5.05
C ARG A 101 -11.03 6.28 5.09
N VAL A 102 -10.64 7.06 4.08
CA VAL A 102 -9.34 7.74 4.08
C VAL A 102 -9.33 8.79 5.18
N GLU A 103 -8.39 8.67 6.12
CA GLU A 103 -8.14 9.63 7.20
C GLU A 103 -7.20 10.74 6.72
N ALA A 104 -6.10 10.35 6.10
CA ALA A 104 -5.11 11.28 5.55
C ALA A 104 -4.35 10.66 4.37
N ALA A 105 -3.75 11.51 3.55
CA ALA A 105 -2.79 11.11 2.55
C ALA A 105 -1.60 12.05 2.51
N ASP A 106 -0.39 11.50 2.41
CA ASP A 106 0.84 12.25 2.24
C ASP A 106 1.34 12.08 0.79
N ILE A 107 1.44 13.18 0.08
CA ILE A 107 1.94 13.25 -1.29
C ILE A 107 3.42 13.65 -1.23
N HIS A 108 4.28 12.80 -1.77
CA HIS A 108 5.72 12.97 -1.88
C HIS A 108 6.06 13.32 -3.33
N ALA A 109 6.55 14.54 -3.54
CA ALA A 109 7.12 14.96 -4.80
C ALA A 109 8.59 14.53 -4.92
N ARG A 110 9.11 14.53 -6.15
CA ARG A 110 10.47 14.07 -6.46
C ARG A 110 11.58 14.94 -5.84
N ASP A 111 11.26 16.20 -5.56
CA ASP A 111 12.13 17.16 -4.88
C ASP A 111 12.20 16.94 -3.35
N GLY A 112 11.46 15.95 -2.82
CA GLY A 112 11.37 15.66 -1.40
C GLY A 112 10.28 16.46 -0.67
N THR A 113 9.55 17.33 -1.37
CA THR A 113 8.44 18.06 -0.79
C THR A 113 7.32 17.10 -0.41
N VAL A 114 6.80 17.25 0.81
CA VAL A 114 5.69 16.44 1.33
C VAL A 114 4.47 17.34 1.54
N LYS A 115 3.37 17.01 0.89
CA LYS A 115 2.08 17.69 1.06
C LYS A 115 1.07 16.73 1.68
N ARG A 116 0.56 17.09 2.86
CA ARG A 116 -0.46 16.31 3.55
C ARG A 116 -1.87 16.77 3.19
N ILE A 117 -2.75 15.82 2.89
CA ILE A 117 -4.19 15.99 2.69
C ILE A 117 -4.88 15.32 3.87
N ALA A 118 -5.55 16.11 4.73
CA ALA A 118 -6.45 15.60 5.75
C ALA A 118 -7.88 15.49 5.17
N VAL A 119 -8.55 14.37 5.44
CA VAL A 119 -9.86 14.07 4.83
C VAL A 119 -10.99 14.10 5.85
N ILE A 120 -10.79 13.45 7.00
CA ILE A 120 -11.72 13.35 8.14
C ILE A 120 -10.98 13.61 9.44
#